data_AF-A0A7J3NUN8-F1
#
_entry.id   AF-A0A7J3NUN8-F1
#
_cell.length_a   1.000
_cell.length_b   1.000
_cell.length_c   1.000
_cell.angle_alpha   90.00
_cell.angle_beta   90.00
_cell.angle_gamma   90.00
#
_symmetry.space_group_name_H-M   'P 1'
#
loop_
_entity.id
_entity.type
_entity.pdbx_description
1 polymer ?
#
loop_
_entity_poly.entity_id
_entity_poly.type
_entity_poly.pdbx_seq_one_letter_code
_entity_poly.pdbx_strand_id
1 'polypeptide(L)'
;MKLTRGSLCVACKGARFLCGKTRCSIIVKTNYFLRSLSLVRGDELVGSSPPGVFVGRIGYPYVYAGPLVPPLVEDTSIYDVPELWFGKTIDEIVGFRSMLIRGKYPVHVKKFEKAGKIFDITQELALAANPVDVELILKKKPSGFIILDDEVQPFGPSAPIRDIKAGNVRWDDKVEKAYYDTDMKAADAVLELYQRGVLVTKIQRAFSVGALGLGKNRRLVPTRWSITAVDSIISTALMDMVKTYPEIDEFRVYESRYLDNVFEILMIPGKWSYESIEAWYPGTVWNPSGKSIVMYSDWEGFEGRTTYAKIGGCYYAARLAVCEQLVKERRQAMVVVMREIRPGYIMPVGVWQVRENVRNAMRNLPKTFRNLQEALNFIASRFQIPIEKWIQQSELIKQCLFQKKITDFLEHLKSR
;
A
#
# COMPACT_ATOMS: atom_id res chain seq x y z
N MET A 1 16.89 -6.37 -20.80
CA MET A 1 15.43 -6.60 -20.83
C MET A 1 15.22 -8.12 -20.80
N LYS A 2 14.63 -8.70 -19.75
CA LYS A 2 14.29 -10.13 -19.74
C LYS A 2 12.87 -10.29 -20.27
N LEU A 3 12.74 -10.87 -21.46
CA LEU A 3 11.47 -11.18 -22.10
C LEU A 3 10.96 -12.51 -21.57
N THR A 4 9.73 -12.55 -21.07
CA THR A 4 8.96 -13.80 -21.01
C THR A 4 8.68 -14.22 -22.46
N ARG A 5 9.12 -15.44 -22.84
CA ARG A 5 8.88 -15.99 -24.18
C ARG A 5 7.37 -15.99 -24.45
N GLY A 6 6.94 -15.39 -25.56
CA GLY A 6 5.54 -15.28 -25.96
C GLY A 6 4.82 -13.97 -25.56
N SER A 7 5.50 -12.98 -24.97
CA SER A 7 4.83 -11.74 -24.56
C SER A 7 4.35 -10.89 -25.76
N LEU A 8 3.07 -10.49 -25.74
CA LEU A 8 2.45 -9.51 -26.64
C LEU A 8 3.29 -8.24 -26.84
N CYS A 9 4.13 -7.91 -25.86
CA CYS A 9 5.03 -6.76 -25.87
C CYS A 9 6.06 -6.80 -27.02
N VAL A 10 6.54 -7.99 -27.43
CA VAL A 10 7.50 -8.13 -28.55
C VAL A 10 6.86 -7.68 -29.86
N ALA A 11 5.63 -8.10 -30.12
CA ALA A 11 4.86 -7.69 -31.29
C ALA A 11 4.40 -6.23 -31.20
N CYS A 12 4.09 -5.76 -29.99
CA CYS A 12 3.60 -4.41 -29.73
C CYS A 12 4.69 -3.34 -29.92
N LYS A 13 5.94 -3.66 -29.57
CA LYS A 13 7.10 -2.73 -29.54
C LYS A 13 6.81 -1.41 -28.81
N GLY A 14 5.87 -1.44 -27.86
CA GLY A 14 5.45 -0.29 -27.07
C GLY A 14 4.66 0.80 -27.81
N ALA A 15 4.40 0.65 -29.11
CA ALA A 15 3.70 1.64 -29.93
C ALA A 15 2.26 1.22 -30.32
N ARG A 16 1.98 -0.09 -30.33
CA ARG A 16 0.70 -0.64 -30.83
C ARG A 16 -0.35 -0.92 -29.74
N PHE A 17 0.01 -0.73 -28.47
CA PHE A 17 -0.85 -0.94 -27.30
C PHE A 17 -1.65 -2.26 -27.30
N LEU A 18 -1.04 -3.37 -27.75
CA LEU A 18 -1.71 -4.67 -27.88
C LEU A 18 -2.19 -5.27 -26.55
N CYS A 19 -1.73 -4.71 -25.42
CA CYS A 19 -2.19 -5.07 -24.08
C CYS A 19 -3.43 -4.27 -23.63
N GLY A 20 -4.06 -3.45 -24.50
CA GLY A 20 -5.28 -2.69 -24.18
C GLY A 20 -5.08 -1.48 -23.25
N LYS A 21 -3.88 -1.28 -22.70
CA LYS A 21 -3.52 -0.09 -21.90
C LYS A 21 -3.50 1.16 -22.76
N THR A 22 -3.88 2.28 -22.15
CA THR A 22 -3.85 3.60 -22.83
C THR A 22 -2.42 4.08 -23.12
N ARG A 23 -1.43 3.63 -22.33
CA ARG A 23 -0.01 3.93 -22.49
C ARG A 23 0.85 2.71 -22.17
N CYS A 24 2.04 2.62 -22.78
CA CYS A 24 2.96 1.52 -22.54
C CYS A 24 3.70 1.71 -21.21
N SER A 25 3.37 0.88 -20.22
CA SER A 25 4.00 0.85 -18.89
C SER A 25 5.52 0.69 -18.97
N ILE A 26 6.01 -0.13 -19.90
CA ILE A 26 7.43 -0.42 -20.11
C ILE A 26 8.17 0.83 -20.57
N ILE A 27 7.63 1.57 -21.54
CA ILE A 27 8.27 2.81 -22.03
C ILE A 27 8.34 3.83 -20.89
N VAL A 28 7.24 4.02 -20.15
CA VAL A 28 7.20 4.95 -19.01
C VAL A 28 8.26 4.58 -17.97
N LYS A 29 8.31 3.31 -17.53
CA LYS A 29 9.35 2.83 -16.60
C LYS A 29 10.76 3.03 -17.18
N THR A 30 10.95 2.79 -18.48
CA THR A 30 12.25 2.91 -19.15
C THR A 30 12.75 4.34 -19.17
N ASN A 31 11.90 5.29 -19.53
CA ASN A 31 12.28 6.69 -19.62
C ASN A 31 12.76 7.23 -18.26
N TYR A 32 12.00 6.96 -17.19
CA TYR A 32 12.37 7.38 -15.84
C TYR A 32 13.60 6.63 -15.31
N PHE A 33 13.73 5.34 -15.62
CA PHE A 33 14.90 4.54 -15.25
C PHE A 33 16.18 5.07 -15.94
N LEU A 34 16.13 5.33 -17.25
CA LEU A 34 17.28 5.88 -17.98
C LEU A 34 17.64 7.29 -17.50
N ARG A 35 16.65 8.13 -17.19
CA ARG A 35 16.87 9.43 -16.58
C ARG A 35 17.65 9.30 -15.26
N SER A 36 17.25 8.38 -14.37
CA SER A 36 17.98 8.16 -13.11
C SER A 36 19.42 7.73 -13.34
N LEU A 37 19.67 6.84 -14.31
CA LEU A 37 21.02 6.37 -14.65
C LEU A 37 21.90 7.43 -15.28
N SER A 38 21.32 8.36 -16.05
CA SER A 38 22.06 9.46 -16.68
C SER A 38 22.63 10.44 -15.65
N LEU A 39 22.02 10.53 -14.47
CA LEU A 39 22.48 11.38 -13.37
C LEU A 39 23.59 10.73 -12.54
N VAL A 40 23.80 9.41 -12.65
CA VAL A 40 24.84 8.69 -11.92
C VAL A 40 26.15 8.70 -12.68
N ARG A 41 27.22 9.19 -12.02
CA ARG A 41 28.58 9.19 -12.56
C ARG A 41 29.39 8.04 -11.97
N GLY A 42 29.68 7.02 -12.77
CA GLY A 42 30.53 5.90 -12.36
C GLY A 42 29.90 5.00 -11.29
N ASP A 43 30.67 4.69 -10.25
CA ASP A 43 30.29 3.90 -9.06
C ASP A 43 30.06 4.77 -7.81
N GLU A 44 30.15 6.10 -7.93
CA GLU A 44 29.88 7.04 -6.85
C GLU A 44 28.48 7.65 -7.00
N LEU A 45 27.79 7.80 -5.87
CA LEU A 45 26.46 8.36 -5.79
C LEU A 45 26.36 9.30 -4.60
N VAL A 46 26.06 10.56 -4.87
CA VAL A 46 25.82 11.58 -3.86
C VAL A 46 24.39 12.09 -4.01
N GLY A 47 23.68 12.20 -2.90
CA GLY A 47 22.38 12.86 -2.88
C GLY A 47 21.70 12.83 -1.53
N SER A 48 20.63 13.61 -1.42
CA SER A 48 19.81 13.69 -0.22
C SER A 48 18.86 12.50 -0.20
N SER A 49 19.22 11.47 0.56
CA SER A 49 18.40 10.28 0.76
C SER A 49 17.17 10.69 1.58
N PRO A 50 15.93 10.48 1.08
CA PRO A 50 14.80 10.50 2.01
C PRO A 50 15.04 9.42 3.06
N PRO A 51 14.28 9.41 4.19
CA PRO A 51 14.40 8.33 5.18
C PRO A 51 13.95 6.94 4.68
N GLY A 52 13.96 6.72 3.36
CA GLY A 52 13.57 5.51 2.66
C GLY A 52 14.67 4.48 2.60
N VAL A 53 14.28 3.25 2.90
CA VAL A 53 15.13 2.06 2.85
C VAL A 53 14.36 0.94 2.19
N PHE A 54 15.06 -0.11 1.75
CA PHE A 54 14.41 -1.34 1.35
C PHE A 54 15.01 -2.53 2.10
N VAL A 55 14.14 -3.51 2.37
CA VAL A 55 14.50 -4.84 2.84
C VAL A 55 13.89 -5.84 1.87
N GLY A 56 14.75 -6.61 1.20
CA GLY A 56 14.36 -7.60 0.22
C GLY A 56 13.68 -8.83 0.84
N ARG A 57 12.94 -9.58 0.02
CA ARG A 57 12.28 -10.84 0.41
C ARG A 57 12.97 -12.11 -0.09
N ILE A 58 13.99 -11.97 -0.93
CA ILE A 58 14.67 -13.07 -1.62
C ILE A 58 15.97 -13.38 -0.89
N GLY A 59 16.28 -14.67 -0.70
CA GLY A 59 17.53 -15.14 -0.09
C GLY A 59 17.43 -15.48 1.39
N TYR A 60 16.22 -15.53 1.96
CA TYR A 60 16.01 -15.78 3.39
C TYR A 60 16.82 -17.00 3.89
N PRO A 61 17.58 -16.88 5.00
CA PRO A 61 17.58 -15.79 5.98
C PRO A 61 18.52 -14.61 5.67
N TYR A 62 19.28 -14.63 4.57
CA TYR A 62 20.14 -13.52 4.14
C TYR A 62 19.44 -12.70 3.05
N VAL A 63 18.99 -11.50 3.41
CA VAL A 63 18.29 -10.62 2.48
C VAL A 63 19.14 -9.42 2.11
N TYR A 64 18.93 -8.86 0.94
CA TYR A 64 19.51 -7.56 0.61
C TYR A 64 18.72 -6.45 1.31
N ALA A 65 19.42 -5.60 2.04
CA ALA A 65 18.90 -4.37 2.60
C ALA A 65 19.84 -3.20 2.27
N GLY A 66 19.32 -1.98 2.34
CA GLY A 66 20.12 -0.77 2.16
C GLY A 66 19.29 0.47 1.90
N PRO A 67 19.94 1.64 1.79
CA PRO A 67 19.27 2.91 1.61
C PRO A 67 18.73 3.11 0.20
N LEU A 68 17.78 4.04 0.09
CA LEU A 68 17.25 4.56 -1.16
C LEU A 68 17.80 5.97 -1.38
N VAL A 69 18.80 6.10 -2.24
CA VAL A 69 19.49 7.38 -2.46
C VAL A 69 19.22 7.88 -3.87
N PRO A 70 18.60 9.05 -4.05
CA PRO A 70 18.46 9.67 -5.36
C PRO A 70 19.74 10.44 -5.74
N PRO A 71 20.09 10.54 -7.04
CA PRO A 71 21.31 11.24 -7.50
C PRO A 71 21.10 12.75 -7.60
N LEU A 72 20.65 13.38 -6.52
CA LEU A 72 20.34 14.81 -6.44
C LEU A 72 20.34 15.30 -4.99
N VAL A 73 20.65 16.58 -4.80
CA VAL A 73 20.77 17.23 -3.48
C VAL A 73 19.66 18.28 -3.37
N GLU A 74 18.50 17.88 -2.86
CA GLU A 74 17.31 18.72 -2.67
C GLU A 74 16.42 18.12 -1.57
N ASP A 75 15.30 18.76 -1.23
CA ASP A 75 14.30 18.12 -0.36
C ASP A 75 13.61 16.96 -1.09
N THR A 76 14.06 15.75 -0.80
CA THR A 76 13.55 14.51 -1.37
C THR A 76 12.49 13.83 -0.52
N SER A 77 11.97 14.49 0.53
CA SER A 77 10.97 13.93 1.43
C SER A 77 9.79 13.33 0.66
N ILE A 78 9.33 14.02 -0.39
CA ILE A 78 8.22 13.58 -1.21
C ILE A 78 8.50 12.27 -1.95
N TYR A 79 9.74 11.78 -2.06
CA TYR A 79 10.04 10.57 -2.84
C TYR A 79 9.71 9.27 -2.09
N ASP A 80 9.50 9.34 -0.77
CA ASP A 80 9.21 8.19 0.10
C ASP A 80 8.16 8.51 1.20
N VAL A 81 7.21 9.40 0.90
CA VAL A 81 6.04 9.69 1.75
C VAL A 81 4.75 9.52 0.93
N PRO A 82 4.27 8.27 0.74
CA PRO A 82 3.08 7.98 -0.05
C PRO A 82 1.80 8.68 0.41
N GLU A 83 1.69 9.04 1.69
CA GLU A 83 0.58 9.83 2.24
C GLU A 83 0.43 11.21 1.56
N LEU A 84 1.48 11.71 0.90
CA LEU A 84 1.49 12.98 0.16
C LEU A 84 1.37 12.80 -1.37
N TRP A 85 1.22 11.57 -1.86
CA TRP A 85 1.16 11.30 -3.32
C TRP A 85 -0.23 11.41 -3.90
N PHE A 86 -1.28 11.40 -3.08
CA PHE A 86 -2.65 11.55 -3.58
C PHE A 86 -2.78 12.88 -4.34
N GLY A 87 -3.36 12.83 -5.55
CA GLY A 87 -3.45 13.98 -6.47
C GLY A 87 -2.28 14.14 -7.44
N LYS A 88 -1.18 13.39 -7.29
CA LYS A 88 -0.06 13.35 -8.25
C LYS A 88 -0.39 12.51 -9.48
N THR A 89 0.25 12.77 -10.60
CA THR A 89 0.13 11.92 -11.80
C THR A 89 0.89 10.60 -11.62
N ILE A 90 0.52 9.57 -12.40
CA ILE A 90 1.26 8.31 -12.41
C ILE A 90 2.73 8.51 -12.81
N ASP A 91 3.00 9.46 -13.70
CA ASP A 91 4.33 9.83 -14.17
C ASP A 91 5.19 10.42 -13.04
N GLU A 92 4.63 11.34 -12.23
CA GLU A 92 5.33 11.89 -11.05
C GLU A 92 5.69 10.77 -10.06
N ILE A 93 4.74 9.88 -9.75
CA ILE A 93 4.97 8.76 -8.82
C ILE A 93 6.04 7.81 -9.34
N VAL A 94 5.98 7.45 -10.64
CA VAL A 94 7.02 6.64 -11.28
C VAL A 94 8.37 7.36 -11.24
N GLY A 95 8.38 8.68 -11.44
CA GLY A 95 9.56 9.53 -11.30
C GLY A 95 10.19 9.41 -9.92
N PHE A 96 9.43 9.67 -8.86
CA PHE A 96 9.87 9.54 -7.47
C PHE A 96 10.52 8.18 -7.22
N ARG A 97 9.82 7.10 -7.56
CA ARG A 97 10.27 5.72 -7.31
C ARG A 97 11.48 5.32 -8.15
N SER A 98 11.60 5.83 -9.36
CA SER A 98 12.68 5.49 -10.29
C SER A 98 13.96 6.27 -9.98
N MET A 99 13.87 7.46 -9.39
CA MET A 99 15.05 8.21 -8.93
C MET A 99 15.74 7.54 -7.74
N LEU A 100 15.02 6.75 -6.94
CA LEU A 100 15.56 6.09 -5.75
C LEU A 100 16.46 4.90 -6.11
N ILE A 101 17.77 5.11 -6.06
CA ILE A 101 18.78 4.10 -6.32
C ILE A 101 18.97 3.23 -5.08
N ARG A 102 18.91 1.91 -5.28
CA ARG A 102 19.06 0.92 -4.20
C ARG A 102 20.50 0.51 -4.01
N GLY A 103 21.10 0.92 -2.89
CA GLY A 103 22.33 0.33 -2.38
C GLY A 103 22.04 -1.06 -1.80
N LYS A 104 22.67 -2.13 -2.31
CA LYS A 104 22.43 -3.50 -1.84
C LYS A 104 23.53 -3.98 -0.90
N TYR A 105 23.15 -4.39 0.31
CA TYR A 105 24.04 -5.04 1.26
C TYR A 105 23.37 -6.31 1.81
N PRO A 106 24.05 -7.47 1.80
CA PRO A 106 23.48 -8.72 2.33
C PRO A 106 23.48 -8.70 3.86
N VAL A 107 22.33 -8.96 4.48
CA VAL A 107 22.14 -8.91 5.93
C VAL A 107 21.33 -10.12 6.40
N HIS A 108 21.76 -10.72 7.50
CA HIS A 108 20.99 -11.79 8.15
C HIS A 108 19.84 -11.20 8.96
N VAL A 109 18.60 -11.62 8.67
CA VAL A 109 17.39 -11.01 9.23
C VAL A 109 17.31 -10.98 10.77
N LYS A 110 17.90 -11.96 11.47
CA LYS A 110 17.94 -12.00 12.96
C LYS A 110 19.26 -11.55 13.59
N LYS A 111 20.30 -11.30 12.76
CA LYS A 111 21.65 -10.98 13.23
C LYS A 111 22.12 -9.68 12.58
N PHE A 112 21.19 -8.76 12.35
CA PHE A 112 21.42 -7.53 11.61
C PHE A 112 22.33 -6.56 12.37
N GLU A 113 22.33 -6.60 13.69
CA GLU A 113 23.28 -5.87 14.56
C GLU A 113 24.74 -6.24 14.30
N LYS A 114 25.00 -7.43 13.71
CA LYS A 114 26.35 -7.89 13.34
C LYS A 114 26.72 -7.57 11.89
N ALA A 115 25.86 -6.85 11.17
CA ALA A 115 26.08 -6.52 9.76
C ALA A 115 27.07 -5.34 9.59
N GLY A 116 27.41 -4.66 10.68
CA GLY A 116 28.42 -3.62 10.73
C GLY A 116 27.99 -2.30 10.10
N LYS A 117 28.96 -1.38 9.99
CA LYS A 117 28.79 0.04 9.65
C LYS A 117 27.77 0.33 8.54
N ILE A 118 27.79 -0.44 7.45
CA ILE A 118 26.90 -0.20 6.29
C ILE A 118 25.43 -0.34 6.70
N PHE A 119 25.11 -1.35 7.50
CA PHE A 119 23.75 -1.56 7.94
C PHE A 119 23.36 -0.63 9.08
N ASP A 120 24.29 -0.31 9.99
CA ASP A 120 24.05 0.64 11.08
C ASP A 120 23.61 2.00 10.52
N ILE A 121 24.34 2.54 9.54
CA ILE A 121 23.96 3.78 8.83
C ILE A 121 22.64 3.60 8.06
N THR A 122 22.39 2.43 7.47
CA THR A 122 21.10 2.16 6.82
C THR A 122 19.94 2.24 7.81
N GLN A 123 20.12 1.70 9.02
CA GLN A 123 19.11 1.74 10.07
C GLN A 123 18.89 3.18 10.55
N GLU A 124 19.95 3.95 10.77
CA GLU A 124 19.85 5.38 11.12
C GLU A 124 19.06 6.16 10.07
N LEU A 125 19.37 5.99 8.77
CA LEU A 125 18.66 6.65 7.68
C LEU A 125 17.16 6.30 7.67
N ALA A 126 16.78 5.07 8.01
CA ALA A 126 15.37 4.66 8.07
C ALA A 126 14.58 5.36 9.19
N LEU A 127 15.26 5.72 10.28
CA LEU A 127 14.69 6.35 11.47
C LEU A 127 14.80 7.88 11.42
N ALA A 128 15.43 8.42 10.38
CA ALA A 128 15.60 9.85 10.19
C ALA A 128 14.25 10.58 10.05
N ALA A 129 14.17 11.77 10.64
CA ALA A 129 13.01 12.64 10.56
C ALA A 129 12.90 13.34 9.19
N ASN A 130 14.04 13.69 8.59
CA ASN A 130 14.19 14.48 7.37
C ASN A 130 15.18 13.79 6.39
N PRO A 131 15.20 14.19 5.11
CA PRO A 131 16.23 13.73 4.19
C PRO A 131 17.64 14.01 4.71
N VAL A 132 18.55 13.09 4.46
CA VAL A 132 19.94 13.14 4.91
C VAL A 132 20.85 13.05 3.70
N ASP A 133 21.88 13.88 3.65
CA ASP A 133 22.90 13.79 2.61
C ASP A 133 23.72 12.50 2.77
N VAL A 134 23.79 11.71 1.70
CA VAL A 134 24.46 10.41 1.70
C VAL A 134 25.44 10.35 0.53
N GLU A 135 26.64 9.88 0.84
CA GLU A 135 27.65 9.46 -0.14
C GLU A 135 27.72 7.94 -0.16
N LEU A 136 27.40 7.35 -1.31
CA LEU A 136 27.48 5.93 -1.57
C LEU A 136 28.60 5.64 -2.54
N ILE A 137 29.50 4.77 -2.12
CA ILE A 137 30.50 4.16 -2.99
C ILE A 137 30.02 2.74 -3.31
N LEU A 138 29.79 2.45 -4.58
CA LEU A 138 29.24 1.18 -5.05
C LEU A 138 30.35 0.28 -5.58
N LYS A 139 30.10 -1.03 -5.63
CA LYS A 139 31.06 -1.99 -6.23
C LYS A 139 31.08 -1.94 -7.76
N LYS A 140 30.05 -1.34 -8.36
CA LYS A 140 29.85 -1.19 -9.80
C LYS A 140 28.77 -0.16 -10.06
N LYS A 141 28.74 0.38 -11.29
CA LYS A 141 27.68 1.27 -11.74
C LYS A 141 26.28 0.68 -11.46
N PRO A 142 25.36 1.47 -10.87
CA PRO A 142 23.96 1.07 -10.71
C PRO A 142 23.41 0.48 -12.00
N SER A 143 22.83 -0.69 -11.86
CA SER A 143 22.20 -1.39 -12.96
C SER A 143 20.91 -2.02 -12.48
N GLY A 144 20.06 -2.33 -13.42
CA GLY A 144 18.76 -2.90 -13.12
C GLY A 144 18.18 -3.46 -14.39
N PHE A 145 17.27 -4.40 -14.21
CA PHE A 145 16.42 -4.85 -15.28
C PHE A 145 15.07 -4.21 -15.04
N ILE A 146 14.56 -3.56 -16.08
CA ILE A 146 13.13 -3.29 -16.17
C ILE A 146 12.51 -4.66 -16.35
N ILE A 147 11.88 -5.14 -15.28
CA ILE A 147 11.10 -6.37 -15.34
C ILE A 147 9.91 -6.03 -16.23
N LEU A 148 9.76 -6.78 -17.32
CA LEU A 148 8.58 -6.72 -18.19
C LEU A 148 7.44 -7.48 -17.53
N ASP A 149 7.18 -7.09 -16.29
CA ASP A 149 6.15 -7.62 -15.47
C ASP A 149 5.36 -6.41 -15.01
N ASP A 150 4.10 -6.42 -15.44
CA ASP A 150 3.17 -5.39 -15.05
C ASP A 150 2.89 -5.46 -13.55
N GLU A 151 3.17 -6.58 -12.87
CA GLU A 151 2.91 -6.78 -11.43
C GLU A 151 3.90 -6.04 -10.51
N VAL A 152 5.00 -5.51 -11.04
CA VAL A 152 6.07 -4.93 -10.22
C VAL A 152 6.01 -3.40 -10.20
N GLN A 153 5.95 -2.84 -8.98
CA GLN A 153 6.03 -1.40 -8.73
C GLN A 153 7.28 -0.79 -9.39
N PRO A 154 7.21 0.47 -9.87
CA PRO A 154 8.39 1.16 -10.36
C PRO A 154 9.47 1.21 -9.28
N PHE A 155 10.71 1.02 -9.69
CA PHE A 155 11.86 1.02 -8.81
C PHE A 155 13.10 1.53 -9.55
N GLY A 156 13.97 2.26 -8.85
CA GLY A 156 15.21 2.75 -9.43
C GLY A 156 16.28 1.66 -9.63
N PRO A 157 17.43 2.00 -10.23
CA PRO A 157 18.54 1.08 -10.43
C PRO A 157 19.16 0.64 -9.09
N SER A 158 20.07 -0.34 -9.13
CA SER A 158 20.67 -0.87 -7.92
C SER A 158 22.11 -1.32 -8.12
N ALA A 159 22.93 -1.26 -7.08
CA ALA A 159 24.25 -1.88 -7.07
C ALA A 159 24.66 -2.30 -5.65
N PRO A 160 25.55 -3.29 -5.50
CA PRO A 160 26.12 -3.62 -4.20
C PRO A 160 26.93 -2.44 -3.63
N ILE A 161 26.80 -2.21 -2.32
CA ILE A 161 27.53 -1.15 -1.60
C ILE A 161 28.97 -1.61 -1.32
N ARG A 162 29.93 -0.70 -1.52
CA ARG A 162 31.33 -0.83 -1.08
C ARG A 162 31.56 -0.06 0.22
N ASP A 163 31.14 1.20 0.27
CA ASP A 163 31.18 2.04 1.48
C ASP A 163 30.01 3.05 1.46
N ILE A 164 29.67 3.55 2.63
CA ILE A 164 28.62 4.55 2.85
C ILE A 164 29.07 5.57 3.89
N LYS A 165 28.76 6.84 3.63
CA LYS A 165 28.83 7.92 4.60
C LYS A 165 27.51 8.68 4.57
N ALA A 166 26.99 9.02 5.75
CA ALA A 166 25.84 9.87 5.90
C ALA A 166 26.24 11.13 6.65
N GLY A 167 25.58 12.25 6.34
CA GLY A 167 25.62 13.47 7.14
C GLY A 167 24.95 13.27 8.49
N ASN A 168 24.69 14.38 9.18
CA ASN A 168 24.07 14.33 10.51
C ASN A 168 22.62 13.81 10.43
N VAL A 169 22.35 12.69 11.09
CA VAL A 169 21.02 12.07 11.12
C VAL A 169 20.28 12.51 12.38
N ARG A 170 19.19 13.26 12.21
CA ARG A 170 18.25 13.54 13.30
C ARG A 170 17.11 12.53 13.26
N TRP A 171 16.93 11.80 14.35
CA TRP A 171 15.84 10.83 14.49
C TRP A 171 14.53 11.54 14.82
N ASP A 172 13.41 10.88 14.52
CA ASP A 172 12.10 11.30 15.02
C ASP A 172 12.00 10.90 16.50
N ASP A 173 11.88 11.87 17.41
CA ASP A 173 11.90 11.66 18.87
C ASP A 173 10.92 10.57 19.34
N LYS A 174 9.78 10.39 18.65
CA LYS A 174 8.79 9.37 18.98
C LYS A 174 9.28 7.98 18.60
N VAL A 175 9.89 7.87 17.41
CA VAL A 175 10.45 6.61 16.89
C VAL A 175 11.69 6.22 17.67
N GLU A 176 12.53 7.18 18.04
CA GLU A 176 13.71 6.97 18.86
C GLU A 176 13.36 6.36 20.22
N LYS A 177 12.35 6.92 20.91
CA LYS A 177 11.85 6.36 22.18
C LYS A 177 11.39 4.90 22.01
N ALA A 178 10.61 4.61 20.96
CA ALA A 178 10.16 3.26 20.68
C ALA A 178 11.31 2.30 20.29
N TYR A 179 12.39 2.82 19.69
CA TYR A 179 13.58 2.03 19.38
C TYR A 179 14.35 1.63 20.64
N TYR A 180 14.52 2.53 21.60
CA TYR A 180 15.24 2.21 22.84
C TYR A 180 14.42 1.36 23.82
N ASP A 181 13.10 1.31 23.67
CA ASP A 181 12.26 0.39 24.44
C ASP A 181 12.36 -1.05 23.89
N THR A 182 13.24 -1.84 24.49
CA THR A 182 13.47 -3.25 24.11
C THR A 182 12.53 -4.23 24.80
N ASP A 183 11.65 -3.77 25.68
CA ASP A 183 10.69 -4.60 26.43
C ASP A 183 9.25 -4.45 25.89
N MET A 184 9.02 -3.48 25.00
CA MET A 184 7.78 -3.30 24.29
C MET A 184 7.59 -4.32 23.16
N LYS A 185 6.38 -4.88 23.02
CA LYS A 185 6.05 -5.72 21.84
C LYS A 185 5.94 -4.85 20.59
N ALA A 186 6.27 -5.43 19.44
CA ALA A 186 6.26 -4.68 18.18
C ALA A 186 4.86 -4.15 17.82
N ALA A 187 3.80 -4.89 18.15
CA ALA A 187 2.43 -4.44 17.93
C ALA A 187 2.09 -3.22 18.78
N ASP A 188 2.44 -3.25 20.06
CA ASP A 188 2.19 -2.13 20.99
C ASP A 188 2.96 -0.87 20.54
N ALA A 189 4.22 -1.03 20.13
CA ALA A 189 5.03 0.07 19.60
C ALA A 189 4.42 0.69 18.33
N VAL A 190 3.92 -0.14 17.41
CA VAL A 190 3.22 0.32 16.20
C VAL A 190 1.98 1.14 16.57
N LEU A 191 1.18 0.67 17.53
CA LEU A 191 -0.03 1.35 17.97
C LEU A 191 0.27 2.66 18.70
N GLU A 192 1.27 2.69 19.58
CA GLU A 192 1.66 3.92 20.29
C GLU A 192 2.14 5.00 19.31
N LEU A 193 3.02 4.64 18.36
CA LEU A 193 3.51 5.58 17.36
C LEU A 193 2.37 6.14 16.51
N TYR A 194 1.44 5.27 16.11
CA TYR A 194 0.27 5.65 15.33
C TYR A 194 -0.64 6.62 16.12
N GLN A 195 -0.96 6.30 17.38
CA GLN A 195 -1.77 7.16 18.25
C GLN A 195 -1.12 8.53 18.49
N ARG A 196 0.22 8.59 18.53
CA ARG A 196 0.97 9.84 18.62
C ARG A 196 1.07 10.61 17.30
N GLY A 197 0.38 10.16 16.25
CA GLY A 197 0.31 10.84 14.95
C GLY A 197 1.55 10.67 14.08
N VAL A 198 2.38 9.63 14.31
CA VAL A 198 3.46 9.29 13.39
C VAL A 198 2.85 8.71 12.10
N LEU A 199 3.35 9.16 10.95
CA LEU A 199 2.87 8.68 9.65
C LEU A 199 3.05 7.15 9.52
N VAL A 200 2.06 6.48 8.93
CA VAL A 200 2.06 5.01 8.78
C VAL A 200 3.30 4.55 8.02
N THR A 201 3.73 5.27 6.98
CA THR A 201 4.96 4.94 6.23
C THR A 201 6.21 5.01 7.11
N LYS A 202 6.32 6.00 8.02
CA LYS A 202 7.44 6.06 8.99
C LYS A 202 7.46 4.82 9.89
N ILE A 203 6.30 4.41 10.41
CA ILE A 203 6.15 3.22 11.24
C ILE A 203 6.52 1.96 10.45
N GLN A 204 6.07 1.83 9.21
CA GLN A 204 6.39 0.72 8.30
C GLN A 204 7.90 0.59 8.06
N ARG A 205 8.62 1.70 7.92
CA ARG A 205 10.09 1.70 7.75
C ARG A 205 10.81 1.25 9.02
N ALA A 206 10.48 1.84 10.16
CA ALA A 206 11.03 1.45 11.46
C ALA A 206 10.79 -0.06 11.73
N PHE A 207 9.57 -0.54 11.47
CA PHE A 207 9.24 -1.96 11.58
C PHE A 207 10.07 -2.84 10.63
N SER A 208 10.29 -2.38 9.39
CA SER A 208 11.06 -3.11 8.37
C SER A 208 12.53 -3.31 8.75
N VAL A 209 13.16 -2.29 9.35
CA VAL A 209 14.56 -2.35 9.77
C VAL A 209 14.77 -2.96 11.16
N GLY A 210 13.73 -3.61 11.72
CA GLY A 210 13.82 -4.27 13.00
C GLY A 210 13.97 -3.30 14.19
N ALA A 211 13.53 -2.05 14.06
CA ALA A 211 13.62 -1.05 15.12
C ALA A 211 12.57 -1.25 16.22
N LEU A 212 11.50 -2.00 15.97
CA LEU A 212 10.36 -2.13 16.88
C LEU A 212 10.23 -3.55 17.42
N GLY A 213 9.93 -3.67 18.71
CA GLY A 213 9.62 -4.93 19.39
C GLY A 213 10.66 -5.38 20.41
N LEU A 214 10.40 -6.53 21.02
CA LEU A 214 11.25 -7.11 22.06
C LEU A 214 12.67 -7.32 21.52
N GLY A 215 13.69 -6.82 22.21
CA GLY A 215 15.07 -6.78 21.73
C GLY A 215 15.54 -8.13 21.18
N LYS A 216 15.37 -9.21 21.95
CA LYS A 216 15.74 -10.58 21.55
C LYS A 216 14.99 -11.15 20.34
N ASN A 217 13.83 -10.56 20.00
CA ASN A 217 12.95 -11.00 18.91
C ASN A 217 12.94 -10.03 17.72
N ARG A 218 13.66 -8.91 17.80
CA ARG A 218 13.80 -7.97 16.68
C ARG A 218 14.39 -8.69 15.48
N ARG A 219 13.85 -8.39 14.30
CA ARG A 219 14.29 -8.94 13.02
C ARG A 219 13.98 -7.98 11.91
N LEU A 220 14.78 -8.06 10.84
CA LEU A 220 14.43 -7.40 9.60
C LEU A 220 13.20 -8.06 8.99
N VAL A 221 12.25 -7.22 8.59
CA VAL A 221 11.04 -7.64 7.92
C VAL A 221 11.08 -7.06 6.50
N PRO A 222 10.94 -7.88 5.44
CA PRO A 222 10.86 -7.38 4.08
C PRO A 222 9.83 -6.27 3.93
N THR A 223 10.17 -5.20 3.22
CA THR A 223 9.36 -3.97 3.17
C THR A 223 7.90 -4.25 2.77
N ARG A 224 7.68 -5.17 1.82
CA ARG A 224 6.33 -5.57 1.41
C ARG A 224 5.52 -6.20 2.55
N TRP A 225 6.16 -6.98 3.42
CA TRP A 225 5.50 -7.61 4.57
C TRP A 225 5.29 -6.60 5.69
N SER A 226 6.22 -5.68 5.90
CA SER A 226 6.08 -4.59 6.89
C SER A 226 4.88 -3.70 6.59
N ILE A 227 4.65 -3.36 5.32
CA ILE A 227 3.48 -2.57 4.89
C ILE A 227 2.20 -3.25 5.36
N THR A 228 2.00 -4.52 4.99
CA THR A 228 0.79 -5.25 5.35
C THR A 228 0.69 -5.51 6.86
N ALA A 229 1.81 -5.82 7.53
CA ALA A 229 1.83 -6.12 8.95
C ALA A 229 1.41 -4.89 9.78
N VAL A 230 1.97 -3.72 9.49
CA VAL A 230 1.61 -2.47 10.18
C VAL A 230 0.15 -2.09 9.91
N ASP A 231 -0.30 -2.15 8.65
CA ASP A 231 -1.70 -1.86 8.30
C ASP A 231 -2.66 -2.83 9.00
N SER A 232 -2.29 -4.12 9.11
CA SER A 232 -3.07 -5.13 9.84
C SER A 232 -3.11 -4.87 11.34
N ILE A 233 -1.98 -4.56 11.98
CA ILE A 233 -1.91 -4.28 13.43
C ILE A 233 -2.80 -3.09 13.77
N ILE A 234 -2.64 -1.98 13.05
CA ILE A 234 -3.40 -0.76 13.32
C ILE A 234 -4.88 -0.99 13.03
N SER A 235 -5.21 -1.57 11.87
CA SER A 235 -6.62 -1.79 11.51
C SER A 235 -7.32 -2.75 12.47
N THR A 236 -6.67 -3.80 12.98
CA THR A 236 -7.28 -4.69 13.97
C THR A 236 -7.58 -3.96 15.28
N ALA A 237 -6.64 -3.14 15.79
CA ALA A 237 -6.88 -2.38 17.02
C ALA A 237 -8.01 -1.35 16.86
N LEU A 238 -8.07 -0.65 15.72
CA LEU A 238 -9.16 0.28 15.42
C LEU A 238 -10.49 -0.45 15.26
N MET A 239 -10.48 -1.60 14.57
CA MET A 239 -11.65 -2.44 14.38
C MET A 239 -12.26 -2.87 15.72
N ASP A 240 -11.44 -3.29 16.68
CA ASP A 240 -11.94 -3.68 18.01
C ASP A 240 -12.59 -2.52 18.76
N MET A 241 -12.10 -1.29 18.58
CA MET A 241 -12.80 -0.10 19.07
C MET A 241 -14.11 0.16 18.33
N VAL A 242 -14.11 0.06 16.99
CA VAL A 242 -15.32 0.26 16.16
C VAL A 242 -16.47 -0.62 16.62
N LYS A 243 -16.20 -1.90 16.89
CA LYS A 243 -17.20 -2.88 17.36
C LYS A 243 -17.98 -2.44 18.61
N THR A 244 -17.43 -1.54 19.43
CA THR A 244 -18.05 -1.05 20.67
C THR A 244 -19.00 0.13 20.48
N TYR A 245 -18.97 0.79 19.32
CA TYR A 245 -19.75 1.99 19.05
C TYR A 245 -21.19 1.68 18.60
N PRO A 246 -22.13 2.63 18.69
CA PRO A 246 -23.45 2.44 18.12
C PRO A 246 -23.41 2.33 16.58
N GLU A 247 -24.39 1.65 16.01
CA GLU A 247 -24.52 1.48 14.56
C GLU A 247 -24.88 2.80 13.88
N ILE A 248 -24.52 2.97 12.62
CA ILE A 248 -25.10 4.01 11.77
C ILE A 248 -26.59 3.71 11.50
N ASP A 249 -27.37 4.75 11.25
CA ASP A 249 -28.82 4.72 11.03
C ASP A 249 -29.24 4.86 9.56
N GLU A 250 -28.32 5.28 8.68
CA GLU A 250 -28.56 5.37 7.24
C GLU A 250 -27.51 4.63 6.39
N PHE A 251 -27.89 4.35 5.14
CA PHE A 251 -26.96 3.85 4.13
C PHE A 251 -26.10 5.00 3.62
N ARG A 252 -24.78 4.81 3.58
CA ARG A 252 -23.84 5.83 3.12
C ARG A 252 -22.98 5.31 1.98
N VAL A 253 -22.78 6.13 0.95
CA VAL A 253 -21.82 5.86 -0.12
C VAL A 253 -20.79 6.97 -0.17
N TYR A 254 -19.51 6.58 -0.10
CA TYR A 254 -18.37 7.45 -0.29
C TYR A 254 -17.70 7.13 -1.63
N GLU A 255 -17.32 8.17 -2.37
CA GLU A 255 -16.74 8.03 -3.71
C GLU A 255 -15.31 8.61 -3.76
N SER A 256 -14.40 7.94 -4.48
CA SER A 256 -13.09 8.48 -4.84
C SER A 256 -12.65 7.97 -6.21
N ARG A 257 -12.02 8.85 -6.99
CA ARG A 257 -11.51 8.51 -8.33
C ARG A 257 -10.09 9.04 -8.47
N TYR A 258 -9.14 8.15 -8.72
CA TYR A 258 -7.73 8.54 -8.85
C TYR A 258 -6.92 7.47 -9.58
N LEU A 259 -6.02 7.91 -10.46
CA LEU A 259 -5.20 7.04 -11.33
C LEU A 259 -6.03 6.00 -12.10
N ASP A 260 -7.18 6.42 -12.61
CA ASP A 260 -8.15 5.55 -13.32
C ASP A 260 -8.68 4.35 -12.51
N ASN A 261 -8.70 4.49 -11.19
CA ASN A 261 -9.41 3.61 -10.28
C ASN A 261 -10.65 4.33 -9.77
N VAL A 262 -11.79 3.64 -9.75
CA VAL A 262 -13.04 4.13 -9.16
C VAL A 262 -13.27 3.36 -7.87
N PHE A 263 -13.44 4.07 -6.77
CA PHE A 263 -13.77 3.51 -5.46
C PHE A 263 -15.16 3.96 -5.05
N GLU A 264 -15.99 3.00 -4.69
CA GLU A 264 -17.28 3.23 -4.03
C GLU A 264 -17.25 2.45 -2.72
N ILE A 265 -17.38 3.14 -1.59
CA ILE A 265 -17.44 2.53 -0.26
C ILE A 265 -18.86 2.64 0.26
N LEU A 266 -19.52 1.50 0.35
CA LEU A 266 -20.86 1.37 0.89
C LEU A 266 -20.77 1.06 2.39
N MET A 267 -21.39 1.88 3.22
CA MET A 267 -21.66 1.57 4.62
C MET A 267 -23.15 1.27 4.80
N ILE A 268 -23.43 0.18 5.48
CA ILE A 268 -24.78 -0.35 5.72
C ILE A 268 -25.03 -0.38 7.24
N PRO A 269 -26.20 0.08 7.71
CA PRO A 269 -26.62 -0.08 9.11
C PRO A 269 -26.50 -1.53 9.58
N GLY A 270 -25.69 -1.76 10.61
CA GLY A 270 -25.43 -3.08 11.15
C GLY A 270 -24.16 -3.16 11.98
N LYS A 271 -24.00 -4.29 12.68
CA LYS A 271 -22.76 -4.63 13.37
C LYS A 271 -21.58 -4.67 12.41
N TRP A 272 -20.40 -4.37 12.92
CA TRP A 272 -19.18 -4.40 12.12
C TRP A 272 -19.02 -5.71 11.34
N SER A 273 -18.89 -5.56 10.03
CA SER A 273 -18.38 -6.55 9.10
C SER A 273 -17.71 -5.79 7.97
N TYR A 274 -16.74 -6.40 7.31
CA TYR A 274 -15.95 -5.70 6.30
C TYR A 274 -15.64 -6.59 5.11
N GLU A 275 -15.86 -6.04 3.92
CA GLU A 275 -15.56 -6.68 2.65
C GLU A 275 -14.82 -5.73 1.72
N SER A 276 -13.84 -6.27 0.99
CA SER A 276 -13.15 -5.56 -0.08
C SER A 276 -13.26 -6.37 -1.36
N ILE A 277 -13.65 -5.70 -2.44
CA ILE A 277 -13.82 -6.30 -3.76
C ILE A 277 -13.00 -5.51 -4.78
N GLU A 278 -12.11 -6.19 -5.50
CA GLU A 278 -11.34 -5.59 -6.59
C GLU A 278 -11.74 -6.20 -7.92
N ALA A 279 -12.06 -5.35 -8.90
CA ALA A 279 -12.41 -5.75 -10.25
C ALA A 279 -11.37 -5.24 -11.26
N TRP A 280 -10.74 -6.16 -11.98
CA TRP A 280 -9.64 -5.89 -12.90
C TRP A 280 -10.10 -6.07 -14.36
N TYR A 281 -10.13 -4.97 -15.11
CA TYR A 281 -10.48 -4.98 -16.54
C TYR A 281 -9.45 -5.73 -17.39
N PRO A 282 -9.88 -6.36 -18.51
CA PRO A 282 -8.95 -6.77 -19.56
C PRO A 282 -7.97 -5.65 -19.92
N GLY A 283 -6.69 -6.00 -20.01
CA GLY A 283 -5.61 -5.06 -20.28
C GLY A 283 -5.07 -4.30 -19.06
N THR A 284 -5.64 -4.50 -17.87
CA THR A 284 -5.06 -3.99 -16.63
C THR A 284 -3.92 -4.87 -16.13
N VAL A 285 -3.21 -4.38 -15.12
CA VAL A 285 -2.03 -5.02 -14.53
C VAL A 285 -2.22 -6.48 -14.18
N TRP A 286 -3.32 -6.83 -13.49
CA TRP A 286 -3.59 -8.18 -13.02
C TRP A 286 -4.58 -8.93 -13.91
N ASN A 287 -4.90 -8.36 -15.08
CA ASN A 287 -5.70 -9.01 -16.12
C ASN A 287 -5.23 -8.60 -17.54
N PRO A 288 -3.93 -8.73 -17.88
CA PRO A 288 -3.35 -8.11 -19.08
C PRO A 288 -3.76 -8.77 -20.40
N SER A 289 -4.25 -10.01 -20.35
CA SER A 289 -4.67 -10.79 -21.53
C SER A 289 -5.99 -11.53 -21.32
N GLY A 290 -6.73 -11.22 -20.26
CA GLY A 290 -8.03 -11.84 -20.05
C GLY A 290 -9.06 -11.34 -21.06
N LYS A 291 -10.06 -12.18 -21.29
CA LYS A 291 -11.19 -11.89 -22.19
C LYS A 291 -12.40 -11.33 -21.45
N SER A 292 -12.36 -11.36 -20.12
CA SER A 292 -13.42 -10.91 -19.22
C SER A 292 -12.81 -10.22 -18.01
N ILE A 293 -13.62 -9.43 -17.31
CA ILE A 293 -13.23 -8.82 -16.03
C ILE A 293 -13.03 -9.91 -14.97
N VAL A 294 -11.95 -9.80 -14.21
CA VAL A 294 -11.65 -10.68 -13.07
C VAL A 294 -11.99 -9.95 -11.78
N MET A 295 -12.81 -10.55 -10.93
CA MET A 295 -13.19 -10.00 -9.64
C MET A 295 -12.70 -10.90 -8.51
N TYR A 296 -12.10 -10.31 -7.48
CA TYR A 296 -11.77 -11.00 -6.24
C TYR A 296 -12.45 -10.29 -5.08
N SER A 297 -12.99 -11.08 -4.14
CA SER A 297 -13.52 -10.58 -2.87
C SER A 297 -12.88 -11.32 -1.70
N ASP A 298 -12.63 -10.58 -0.62
CA ASP A 298 -12.41 -11.10 0.71
C ASP A 298 -13.31 -10.33 1.68
N TRP A 299 -13.86 -11.04 2.67
CA TRP A 299 -14.72 -10.47 3.69
C TRP A 299 -14.37 -10.97 5.09
N GLU A 300 -14.91 -10.32 6.10
CA GLU A 300 -14.84 -10.71 7.50
C GLU A 300 -16.11 -10.30 8.24
N GLY A 301 -16.56 -11.17 9.15
CA GLY A 301 -17.66 -10.86 10.06
C GLY A 301 -17.17 -10.10 11.30
N PHE A 302 -18.02 -10.07 12.33
CA PHE A 302 -17.74 -9.36 13.57
C PHE A 302 -16.44 -9.81 14.27
N GLU A 303 -16.10 -11.11 14.21
CA GLU A 303 -14.88 -11.64 14.82
C GLU A 303 -13.60 -11.27 14.04
N GLY A 304 -13.73 -10.79 12.80
CA GLY A 304 -12.60 -10.54 11.91
C GLY A 304 -12.00 -11.81 11.30
N ARG A 305 -10.87 -11.66 10.60
CA ARG A 305 -10.16 -12.79 9.94
C ARG A 305 -9.08 -13.41 10.81
N THR A 306 -8.97 -14.73 10.74
CA THR A 306 -7.84 -15.53 11.25
C THR A 306 -6.83 -15.89 10.16
N THR A 307 -7.21 -15.74 8.88
CA THR A 307 -6.37 -16.09 7.72
C THR A 307 -6.09 -14.88 6.83
N TYR A 308 -4.95 -14.94 6.14
CA TYR A 308 -4.52 -13.86 5.27
C TYR A 308 -5.51 -13.64 4.10
N ALA A 309 -5.87 -12.39 3.82
CA ALA A 309 -6.71 -12.03 2.67
C ALA A 309 -6.06 -12.43 1.34
N LYS A 310 -6.84 -13.07 0.44
CA LYS A 310 -6.42 -13.45 -0.91
C LYS A 310 -6.06 -12.23 -1.77
N ILE A 311 -6.82 -11.13 -1.62
CA ILE A 311 -6.54 -9.82 -2.25
C ILE A 311 -5.23 -9.20 -1.73
N GLY A 312 -4.74 -9.66 -0.57
CA GLY A 312 -3.46 -9.27 0.00
C GLY A 312 -3.49 -7.90 0.68
N GLY A 313 -2.42 -7.12 0.50
CA GLY A 313 -2.19 -5.89 1.26
C GLY A 313 -3.27 -4.81 1.08
N CYS A 314 -3.92 -4.75 -0.10
CA CYS A 314 -4.99 -3.81 -0.37
C CYS A 314 -6.17 -3.95 0.61
N TYR A 315 -6.47 -5.18 1.04
CA TYR A 315 -7.54 -5.48 2.00
C TYR A 315 -7.33 -4.73 3.33
N TYR A 316 -6.15 -4.89 3.92
CA TYR A 316 -5.80 -4.28 5.21
C TYR A 316 -5.63 -2.76 5.11
N ALA A 317 -5.11 -2.28 3.97
CA ALA A 317 -4.95 -0.86 3.70
C ALA A 317 -6.29 -0.12 3.62
N ALA A 318 -7.27 -0.69 2.93
CA ALA A 318 -8.64 -0.16 2.91
C ALA A 318 -9.32 -0.30 4.28
N ARG A 319 -9.17 -1.44 4.96
CA ARG A 319 -9.73 -1.66 6.31
C ARG A 319 -9.24 -0.62 7.31
N LEU A 320 -7.94 -0.32 7.29
CA LEU A 320 -7.33 0.72 8.11
C LEU A 320 -8.03 2.07 7.90
N ALA A 321 -8.17 2.51 6.65
CA ALA A 321 -8.80 3.78 6.32
C ALA A 321 -10.29 3.83 6.69
N VAL A 322 -11.02 2.72 6.54
CA VAL A 322 -12.41 2.60 6.99
C VAL A 322 -12.52 2.72 8.51
N CYS A 323 -11.70 1.97 9.24
CA CYS A 323 -11.74 1.98 10.71
C CYS A 323 -11.36 3.35 11.27
N GLU A 324 -10.41 4.05 10.64
CA GLU A 324 -10.07 5.45 10.98
C GLU A 324 -11.30 6.35 10.98
N GLN A 325 -12.12 6.28 9.93
CA GLN A 325 -13.34 7.10 9.82
C GLN A 325 -14.38 6.72 10.87
N LEU A 326 -14.64 5.42 11.05
CA LEU A 326 -15.63 4.95 12.01
C LEU A 326 -15.25 5.24 13.46
N VAL A 327 -13.96 5.15 13.80
CA VAL A 327 -13.44 5.59 15.10
C VAL A 327 -13.65 7.09 15.30
N LYS A 328 -13.35 7.91 14.27
CA LYS A 328 -13.55 9.36 14.31
C LYS A 328 -15.01 9.72 14.56
N GLU A 329 -15.94 9.03 13.91
CA GLU A 329 -17.39 9.26 14.06
C GLU A 329 -17.98 8.58 15.30
N ARG A 330 -17.23 7.68 15.97
CA ARG A 330 -17.72 6.80 17.03
C ARG A 330 -18.99 6.07 16.60
N ARG A 331 -18.89 5.40 15.46
CA ARG A 331 -19.95 4.58 14.87
C ARG A 331 -19.41 3.23 14.41
N GLN A 332 -20.30 2.26 14.22
CA GLN A 332 -20.02 1.00 13.53
C GLN A 332 -20.98 0.79 12.36
N ALA A 333 -20.53 0.03 11.36
CA ALA A 333 -21.30 -0.30 10.18
C ALA A 333 -20.78 -1.59 9.56
N MET A 334 -21.60 -2.25 8.75
CA MET A 334 -21.11 -3.19 7.74
C MET A 334 -20.55 -2.38 6.57
N VAL A 335 -19.34 -2.68 6.11
CA VAL A 335 -18.66 -1.87 5.10
C VAL A 335 -18.21 -2.73 3.93
N VAL A 336 -18.54 -2.29 2.71
CA VAL A 336 -18.13 -2.92 1.45
C VAL A 336 -17.36 -1.91 0.62
N VAL A 337 -16.06 -2.15 0.44
CA VAL A 337 -15.19 -1.34 -0.42
C VAL A 337 -15.13 -1.99 -1.80
N MET A 338 -15.69 -1.31 -2.79
CA MET A 338 -15.67 -1.75 -4.19
C MET A 338 -14.67 -0.90 -4.98
N ARG A 339 -13.73 -1.56 -5.65
CA ARG A 339 -12.69 -0.92 -6.45
C ARG A 339 -12.73 -1.43 -7.88
N GLU A 340 -13.10 -0.57 -8.81
CA GLU A 340 -13.02 -0.82 -10.24
C GLU A 340 -11.69 -0.27 -10.81
N ILE A 341 -10.83 -1.16 -11.31
CA ILE A 341 -9.56 -0.78 -11.93
C ILE A 341 -9.69 -0.84 -13.44
N ARG A 342 -9.51 0.31 -14.10
CA ARG A 342 -9.68 0.47 -15.54
C ARG A 342 -8.34 0.52 -16.30
N PRO A 343 -8.34 0.34 -17.65
CA PRO A 343 -7.11 0.21 -18.44
C PRO A 343 -6.15 1.42 -18.43
N GLY A 344 -6.59 2.59 -17.97
CA GLY A 344 -5.73 3.76 -17.75
C GLY A 344 -4.83 3.62 -16.52
N TYR A 345 -5.09 2.68 -15.61
CA TYR A 345 -4.15 2.30 -14.55
C TYR A 345 -3.06 1.38 -15.11
N ILE A 346 -2.11 1.99 -15.83
CA ILE A 346 -1.15 1.27 -16.66
C ILE A 346 -0.15 0.40 -15.89
N MET A 347 0.08 0.67 -14.60
CA MET A 347 1.00 -0.09 -13.74
C MET A 347 0.66 0.07 -12.25
N PRO A 348 1.03 -0.89 -11.38
CA PRO A 348 0.80 -0.81 -9.96
C PRO A 348 1.81 0.15 -9.33
N VAL A 349 1.31 1.12 -8.55
CA VAL A 349 2.15 2.12 -7.87
C VAL A 349 2.31 1.88 -6.37
N GLY A 350 1.55 0.91 -5.82
CA GLY A 350 1.69 0.44 -4.45
C GLY A 350 0.37 0.41 -3.67
N VAL A 351 0.41 -0.27 -2.52
CA VAL A 351 -0.75 -0.48 -1.63
C VAL A 351 -1.26 0.82 -1.02
N TRP A 352 -0.38 1.81 -0.84
CA TRP A 352 -0.74 3.15 -0.39
C TRP A 352 -1.87 3.78 -1.22
N GLN A 353 -1.93 3.50 -2.52
CA GLN A 353 -2.94 4.08 -3.42
C GLN A 353 -4.35 3.67 -2.98
N VAL A 354 -4.53 2.47 -2.44
CA VAL A 354 -5.82 2.01 -1.90
C VAL A 354 -6.13 2.74 -0.61
N ARG A 355 -5.18 2.76 0.34
CA ARG A 355 -5.35 3.44 1.63
C ARG A 355 -5.71 4.91 1.47
N GLU A 356 -4.96 5.63 0.65
CA GLU A 356 -5.17 7.07 0.45
C GLU A 356 -6.41 7.37 -0.39
N ASN A 357 -6.84 6.49 -1.31
CA ASN A 357 -8.14 6.65 -1.97
C ASN A 357 -9.31 6.48 -1.00
N VAL A 358 -9.26 5.47 -0.15
CA VAL A 358 -10.34 5.25 0.84
C VAL A 358 -10.33 6.39 1.86
N ARG A 359 -9.17 6.84 2.35
CA ARG A 359 -9.08 8.05 3.18
C ARG A 359 -9.64 9.28 2.48
N ASN A 360 -9.31 9.48 1.20
CA ASN A 360 -9.86 10.60 0.43
C ASN A 360 -11.39 10.52 0.31
N ALA A 361 -11.94 9.34 0.01
CA ALA A 361 -13.39 9.13 -0.04
C ALA A 361 -14.05 9.50 1.30
N MET A 362 -13.50 8.99 2.42
CA MET A 362 -14.03 9.19 3.78
C MET A 362 -13.86 10.62 4.33
N ARG A 363 -12.97 11.43 3.76
CA ARG A 363 -12.87 12.86 4.09
C ARG A 363 -14.03 13.69 3.54
N ASN A 364 -14.69 13.21 2.50
CA ASN A 364 -15.82 13.90 1.88
C ASN A 364 -17.14 13.53 2.59
N LEU A 365 -18.14 14.41 2.48
CA LEU A 365 -19.49 14.08 2.95
C LEU A 365 -20.06 12.90 2.15
N PRO A 366 -20.60 11.86 2.82
CA PRO A 366 -21.21 10.74 2.13
C PRO A 366 -22.48 11.15 1.40
N LYS A 367 -22.84 10.38 0.37
CA LYS A 367 -24.21 10.34 -0.13
C LYS A 367 -25.02 9.40 0.75
N THR A 368 -26.13 9.88 1.29
CA THR A 368 -27.00 9.14 2.20
C THR A 368 -28.24 8.63 1.48
N PHE A 369 -28.67 7.40 1.79
CA PHE A 369 -29.82 6.75 1.18
C PHE A 369 -30.71 6.09 2.23
N ARG A 370 -31.99 5.92 1.89
CA ARG A 370 -32.97 5.34 2.83
C ARG A 370 -32.92 3.82 2.87
N ASN A 371 -32.49 3.19 1.78
CA ASN A 371 -32.44 1.74 1.65
C ASN A 371 -31.27 1.29 0.78
N LEU A 372 -30.95 0.00 0.87
CA LEU A 372 -29.86 -0.62 0.13
C LEU A 372 -30.04 -0.48 -1.39
N GLN A 373 -31.27 -0.61 -1.90
CA GLN A 373 -31.53 -0.57 -3.34
C GLN A 373 -31.19 0.81 -3.94
N GLU A 374 -31.57 1.91 -3.27
CA GLU A 374 -31.21 3.27 -3.67
C GLU A 374 -29.69 3.47 -3.70
N ALA A 375 -28.99 2.99 -2.67
CA ALA A 375 -27.53 3.07 -2.60
C ALA A 375 -26.85 2.26 -3.72
N LEU A 376 -27.33 1.03 -3.99
CA LEU A 376 -26.82 0.18 -5.07
C LEU A 376 -27.11 0.76 -6.45
N ASN A 377 -28.28 1.37 -6.67
CA ASN A 377 -28.61 2.06 -7.92
C ASN A 377 -27.67 3.25 -8.16
N PHE A 378 -27.35 4.00 -7.11
CA PHE A 378 -26.36 5.07 -7.21
C PHE A 378 -24.98 4.53 -7.58
N ILE A 379 -24.50 3.49 -6.88
CA ILE A 379 -23.21 2.85 -7.17
C ILE A 379 -23.16 2.30 -8.60
N ALA A 380 -24.25 1.69 -9.08
CA ALA A 380 -24.37 1.19 -10.45
C ALA A 380 -24.13 2.28 -11.50
N SER A 381 -24.52 3.54 -11.21
CA SER A 381 -24.28 4.68 -12.11
C SER A 381 -22.81 5.14 -12.16
N ARG A 382 -21.98 4.68 -11.22
CA ARG A 382 -20.56 5.06 -11.10
C ARG A 382 -19.62 4.07 -11.75
N PHE A 383 -19.99 2.80 -11.74
CA PHE A 383 -19.23 1.70 -12.33
C PHE A 383 -19.58 1.48 -13.80
N GLN A 384 -18.62 0.98 -14.56
CA GLN A 384 -18.88 0.45 -15.90
C GLN A 384 -19.29 -1.02 -15.85
N ILE A 385 -18.89 -1.73 -14.78
CA ILE A 385 -19.29 -3.10 -14.53
C ILE A 385 -20.73 -3.10 -14.00
N PRO A 386 -21.65 -3.90 -14.57
CA PRO A 386 -23.00 -4.03 -14.06
C PRO A 386 -23.03 -4.43 -12.58
N ILE A 387 -23.92 -3.80 -11.81
CA ILE A 387 -23.99 -3.96 -10.35
C ILE A 387 -24.28 -5.40 -9.94
N GLU A 388 -24.96 -6.18 -10.79
CA GLU A 388 -25.29 -7.58 -10.57
C GLU A 388 -24.03 -8.43 -10.37
N LYS A 389 -22.93 -8.10 -11.07
CA LYS A 389 -21.65 -8.81 -10.90
C LYS A 389 -21.01 -8.52 -9.55
N TRP A 390 -21.11 -7.27 -9.09
CA TRP A 390 -20.65 -6.89 -7.75
C TRP A 390 -21.47 -7.59 -6.67
N ILE A 391 -22.79 -7.64 -6.82
CA ILE A 391 -23.69 -8.35 -5.90
C ILE A 391 -23.37 -9.85 -5.89
N GLN A 392 -23.21 -10.49 -7.05
CA GLN A 392 -22.87 -11.92 -7.12
C GLN A 392 -21.56 -12.25 -6.40
N GLN A 393 -20.58 -11.35 -6.50
CA GLN A 393 -19.26 -11.52 -5.89
C GLN A 393 -19.25 -11.17 -4.39
N SER A 394 -20.10 -10.24 -3.94
CA SER A 394 -20.11 -9.72 -2.57
C SER A 394 -20.82 -10.63 -1.59
N GLU A 395 -20.13 -11.08 -0.54
CA GLU A 395 -20.75 -11.86 0.52
C GLU A 395 -21.66 -11.00 1.41
N LEU A 396 -21.23 -9.80 1.79
CA LEU A 396 -22.00 -8.95 2.71
C LEU A 396 -23.26 -8.38 2.05
N ILE A 397 -23.19 -7.98 0.77
CA ILE A 397 -24.38 -7.51 0.05
C ILE A 397 -25.38 -8.65 -0.15
N LYS A 398 -24.92 -9.86 -0.50
CA LYS A 398 -25.80 -11.05 -0.59
C LYS A 398 -26.49 -11.34 0.74
N GLN A 399 -25.75 -11.30 1.86
CA GLN A 399 -26.35 -11.48 3.19
C GLN A 399 -27.45 -10.45 3.44
N CYS A 400 -27.21 -9.18 3.14
CA CYS A 400 -28.22 -8.13 3.30
C CYS A 400 -29.46 -8.32 2.42
N LEU A 401 -29.31 -8.85 1.20
CA LEU A 401 -30.42 -9.02 0.25
C LEU A 401 -31.23 -10.31 0.50
N PHE A 402 -30.57 -11.39 0.91
CA PHE A 402 -31.18 -12.72 0.94
C PHE A 402 -31.39 -13.28 2.35
N GLN A 403 -30.70 -12.75 3.36
CA GLN A 403 -30.82 -13.22 4.74
C GLN A 403 -31.67 -12.23 5.56
N LYS A 404 -32.91 -12.61 5.85
CA LYS A 404 -33.80 -11.83 6.75
C LYS A 404 -33.29 -11.89 8.18
N LYS A 405 -33.25 -10.74 8.87
CA LYS A 405 -32.93 -10.70 10.30
C LYS A 405 -34.15 -11.16 11.10
N ILE A 406 -33.92 -11.81 12.26
CA ILE A 406 -35.01 -12.22 13.16
C ILE A 406 -35.87 -11.02 13.59
N THR A 407 -35.24 -9.85 13.73
CA THR A 407 -35.92 -8.58 14.04
C THR A 407 -36.98 -8.19 13.01
N ASP A 408 -36.77 -8.51 11.74
CA ASP A 408 -37.71 -8.19 10.66
C ASP A 408 -39.02 -8.99 10.81
N PHE A 409 -38.95 -10.17 11.43
CA PHE A 409 -40.13 -10.96 11.79
C PHE A 409 -40.82 -10.44 13.06
N LEU A 410 -40.08 -9.84 13.99
CA LEU A 410 -40.62 -9.28 15.23
C LEU A 410 -41.33 -7.93 15.02
N GLU A 411 -40.87 -7.09 14.08
CA GLU A 411 -41.60 -5.87 13.69
C GLU A 411 -42.93 -6.21 13.01
N HIS A 412 -42.96 -7.27 12.21
CA HIS A 412 -44.19 -7.74 11.55
C HIS A 412 -45.25 -8.25 12.54
N LEU A 413 -44.84 -8.67 13.74
CA LEU A 413 -45.73 -9.06 14.84
C LEU A 413 -46.24 -7.86 15.65
N LYS A 414 -45.57 -6.69 15.59
CA LYS A 414 -46.03 -5.44 16.24
C LYS A 414 -46.91 -4.58 15.33
N SER A 415 -46.89 -4.82 14.02
CA SER A 415 -47.76 -4.17 13.03
C SER A 415 -49.07 -4.93 12.74
N ARG A 416 -49.34 -6.00 13.50
CA ARG A 416 -50.63 -6.68 13.60
C ARG A 416 -51.20 -6.40 14.98
#